data_AF-A0A7S3ZYG9-F1
#
_entry.id   AF-A0A7S3ZYG9-F1
#
_cell.length_a   1.000
_cell.length_b   1.000
_cell.length_c   1.000
_cell.angle_alpha   90.00
_cell.angle_beta   90.00
_cell.angle_gamma   90.00
#
_symmetry.space_group_name_H-M   'P 1'
#
loop_
_entity.id
_entity.type
_entity.pdbx_description
1 polymer ?
#
loop_
_entity_poly.entity_id
_entity_poly.type
_entity_poly.pdbx_seq_one_letter_code
_entity_poly.pdbx_strand_id
1 'polypeptide(L)'
;MDFSSCARHTPSYRALPMSLAQPRSHRRLSLELAVLNDMCINVSSEKACGFMHPKKDKCEQELFQLEDQRYELDMIIDANSACVAVLESITTTFYRNSCSAPSKTRICHEQQVDCSSRHSSNDAINANVDAATLSNLPLNAISAVYGKHSGELIELINNNPHFAVPLVLKRLKQKGKEWRDMREMKSYCWERVINRNLHRALDQRAFHFRQNDRKIKLSRYLMCHILGSSRTQIGLSSLQRVVRQHETITPLDDEADICRKDMFLQLGRRSLHRTLFHLILNAVEQSCLSQHDKQLIVDYWQYFFFHFVHLSNDNHKMEPT
;
A
#
# COMPACT_ATOMS: atom_id res chain seq x y z
N MET A 1 10.97 -22.55 15.08
CA MET A 1 12.29 -23.18 14.92
C MET A 1 13.34 -22.10 15.09
N ASP A 2 14.23 -22.26 16.07
CA ASP A 2 15.33 -21.32 16.28
C ASP A 2 16.58 -21.84 15.56
N PHE A 3 17.14 -21.02 14.67
CA PHE A 3 18.35 -21.34 13.90
C PHE A 3 19.59 -20.59 14.44
N SER A 4 19.47 -19.97 15.61
CA SER A 4 20.55 -19.22 16.28
C SER A 4 21.81 -20.06 16.53
N SER A 5 21.64 -21.35 16.81
CA SER A 5 22.69 -22.35 17.08
C SER A 5 23.33 -22.96 15.83
N CYS A 6 22.76 -22.70 14.65
CA CYS A 6 23.26 -23.26 13.39
C CYS A 6 24.51 -22.52 12.89
N ALA A 7 25.40 -23.26 12.21
CA ALA A 7 26.63 -22.71 11.65
C ALA A 7 26.34 -21.53 10.72
N ARG A 8 27.02 -20.40 10.95
CA ARG A 8 26.81 -19.17 10.18
C ARG A 8 27.79 -19.14 9.00
N HIS A 9 27.26 -19.09 7.78
CA HIS A 9 28.08 -18.96 6.56
C HIS A 9 28.24 -17.50 6.13
N THR A 10 27.19 -16.69 6.28
CA THR A 10 27.22 -15.24 6.03
C THR A 10 26.38 -14.51 7.09
N PRO A 11 26.42 -13.16 7.18
CA PRO A 11 25.59 -12.42 8.13
C PRO A 11 24.08 -12.71 8.02
N SER A 12 23.62 -13.15 6.84
CA SER A 12 22.22 -13.45 6.58
C SER A 12 21.94 -14.92 6.30
N TYR A 13 22.95 -15.79 6.18
CA TYR A 13 22.73 -17.22 5.87
C TYR A 13 23.30 -18.14 6.95
N ARG A 14 22.49 -19.15 7.31
CA ARG A 14 22.86 -20.19 8.28
C ARG A 14 22.66 -21.58 7.68
N ALA A 15 23.51 -22.52 8.04
CA ALA A 15 23.37 -23.92 7.63
C ALA A 15 22.09 -24.52 8.20
N LEU A 16 21.37 -25.30 7.40
CA LEU A 16 20.21 -26.05 7.87
C LEU A 16 20.68 -27.24 8.72
N PRO A 17 20.06 -27.55 9.87
CA PRO A 17 20.36 -28.77 10.61
C PRO A 17 20.09 -30.00 9.75
N MET A 18 21.01 -30.99 9.79
CA MET A 18 20.84 -32.27 9.09
C MET A 18 19.59 -33.05 9.52
N SER A 19 19.05 -32.74 10.72
CA SER A 19 17.80 -33.31 11.22
C SER A 19 16.55 -32.77 10.51
N LEU A 20 16.65 -31.61 9.87
CA LEU A 20 15.55 -31.00 9.13
C LEU A 20 15.63 -31.47 7.67
N ALA A 21 15.20 -32.70 7.42
CA ALA A 21 15.14 -33.23 6.06
C ALA A 21 14.20 -32.36 5.22
N GLN A 22 14.73 -31.73 4.16
CA GLN A 22 13.88 -30.99 3.23
C GLN A 22 12.97 -31.96 2.47
N PRO A 23 11.69 -31.59 2.23
CA PRO A 23 10.81 -32.39 1.40
C PRO A 23 11.41 -32.52 -0.01
N ARG A 24 11.72 -33.76 -0.42
CA ARG A 24 12.22 -34.05 -1.76
C ARG A 24 11.09 -33.87 -2.76
N SER A 25 11.19 -32.86 -3.62
CA SER A 25 10.30 -32.73 -4.77
C SER A 25 10.66 -33.81 -5.81
N HIS A 26 9.72 -34.70 -6.10
CA HIS A 26 9.89 -35.85 -7.00
C HIS A 26 10.22 -35.50 -8.48
N ARG A 27 10.28 -34.22 -8.84
CA ARG A 27 10.48 -33.75 -10.23
C ARG A 27 11.68 -32.82 -10.42
N ARG A 28 12.66 -32.82 -9.52
CA ARG A 28 13.86 -31.98 -9.71
C ARG A 28 14.73 -32.50 -10.85
N LEU A 29 15.01 -31.64 -11.82
CA LEU A 29 15.92 -31.90 -12.93
C LEU A 29 17.39 -31.68 -12.50
N SER A 30 18.34 -32.14 -13.31
CA SER A 30 19.79 -32.06 -13.01
C SER A 30 20.27 -30.63 -12.71
N LEU A 31 19.76 -29.65 -13.46
CA LEU A 31 20.08 -28.23 -13.25
C LEU A 31 19.52 -27.71 -11.92
N GLU A 32 18.32 -28.14 -11.56
CA GLU A 32 17.64 -27.68 -10.34
C GLU A 32 18.32 -28.24 -9.08
N LEU A 33 18.87 -29.45 -9.15
CA LEU A 33 19.71 -30.01 -8.09
C LEU A 33 21.03 -29.26 -7.92
N ALA A 34 21.57 -28.68 -8.99
CA ALA A 34 22.83 -27.93 -8.95
C ALA A 34 22.66 -26.49 -8.45
N VAL A 35 21.51 -25.87 -8.73
CA VAL A 35 21.27 -24.44 -8.49
C VAL A 35 20.46 -24.17 -7.22
N LEU A 36 19.51 -25.04 -6.88
CA LEU A 36 18.62 -24.79 -5.74
C LEU A 36 19.34 -25.02 -4.40
N ASN A 37 19.05 -24.12 -3.47
CA ASN A 37 19.67 -24.13 -2.16
C ASN A 37 18.94 -25.08 -1.20
N ASP A 38 19.54 -26.24 -0.95
CA ASP A 38 19.03 -27.23 0.01
C ASP A 38 19.79 -27.20 1.35
N MET A 39 20.87 -26.42 1.46
CA MET A 39 21.82 -26.49 2.57
C MET A 39 21.73 -25.33 3.55
N CYS A 40 21.25 -24.16 3.15
CA CYS A 40 21.23 -22.98 4.00
C CYS A 40 19.90 -22.23 3.98
N ILE A 41 19.60 -21.55 5.07
CA ILE A 41 18.41 -20.72 5.23
C ILE A 41 18.82 -19.25 5.38
N ASN A 42 18.06 -18.35 4.76
CA ASN A 42 18.20 -16.92 4.98
C ASN A 42 17.56 -16.57 6.34
N VAL A 43 18.38 -16.09 7.26
CA VAL A 43 17.96 -15.52 8.54
C VAL A 43 18.21 -14.03 8.44
N SER A 44 17.12 -13.25 8.40
CA SER A 44 17.17 -11.79 8.44
C SER A 44 18.09 -11.35 9.57
N SER A 45 19.20 -10.69 9.23
CA SER A 45 20.02 -10.04 10.25
C SER A 45 19.14 -8.97 10.91
N GLU A 46 18.72 -9.21 12.16
CA GLU A 46 17.82 -8.33 12.94
C GLU A 46 18.33 -6.87 13.03
N LYS A 47 19.58 -6.61 12.66
CA LYS A 47 20.26 -5.31 12.76
C LYS A 47 20.44 -4.55 11.45
N ALA A 48 20.11 -5.12 10.29
CA ALA A 48 20.30 -4.44 9.02
C ALA A 48 18.93 -4.05 8.44
N CYS A 49 18.46 -2.85 8.79
CA CYS A 49 17.27 -2.22 8.24
C CYS A 49 16.03 -3.12 8.36
N GLY A 50 15.28 -2.98 9.46
CA GLY A 50 13.91 -3.48 9.48
C GLY A 50 13.23 -2.97 8.22
N PHE A 51 12.87 -3.89 7.32
CA PHE A 51 12.08 -3.61 6.12
C PHE A 51 10.70 -3.22 6.65
N MET A 52 10.61 -2.00 7.19
CA MET A 52 9.36 -1.38 7.52
C MET A 52 8.70 -1.19 6.18
N HIS A 53 7.81 -2.12 5.83
CA HIS A 53 6.90 -1.89 4.73
C HIS A 53 6.36 -0.47 4.94
N PRO A 54 6.64 0.47 4.02
CA PRO A 54 6.09 1.80 4.16
C PRO A 54 4.60 1.63 4.38
N LYS A 55 4.03 2.37 5.35
CA LYS A 55 2.59 2.36 5.55
C LYS A 55 1.97 2.73 4.20
N LYS A 56 1.36 1.74 3.55
CA LYS A 56 0.77 1.89 2.21
C LYS A 56 -0.12 3.13 2.22
N ASP A 57 0.04 4.01 1.25
CA ASP A 57 -0.86 5.15 1.12
C ASP A 57 -2.28 4.61 0.94
N LYS A 58 -3.29 5.35 1.40
CA LYS A 58 -4.70 4.92 1.29
C LYS A 58 -5.05 4.58 -0.17
N CYS A 59 -4.56 5.36 -1.11
CA CYS A 59 -4.76 5.13 -2.55
C CYS A 59 -4.08 3.83 -3.03
N GLU A 60 -2.88 3.53 -2.55
CA GLU A 60 -2.16 2.28 -2.88
C GLU A 60 -2.89 1.06 -2.30
N GLN A 61 -3.40 1.17 -1.07
CA GLN A 61 -4.19 0.11 -0.45
C GLN A 61 -5.48 -0.17 -1.21
N GLU A 62 -6.17 0.86 -1.68
CA GLU A 62 -7.38 0.71 -2.51
C GLU A 62 -7.09 0.04 -3.85
N LEU A 63 -5.96 0.36 -4.50
CA LEU A 63 -5.54 -0.32 -5.73
C LEU A 63 -5.17 -1.79 -5.49
N PHE A 64 -4.49 -2.09 -4.39
CA PHE A 64 -4.12 -3.45 -4.03
C PHE A 64 -5.34 -4.33 -3.79
N GLN A 65 -6.31 -3.84 -3.00
CA GLN A 65 -7.57 -4.56 -2.77
C GLN A 65 -8.35 -4.78 -4.06
N LEU A 66 -8.33 -3.79 -4.97
CA LEU A 66 -8.98 -3.92 -6.27
C LEU A 66 -8.31 -5.01 -7.11
N GLU A 67 -6.99 -5.05 -7.14
CA GLU A 67 -6.25 -6.07 -7.89
C GLU A 67 -6.50 -7.47 -7.33
N ASP A 68 -6.52 -7.63 -6.01
CA ASP A 68 -6.90 -8.89 -5.35
C ASP A 68 -8.31 -9.32 -5.77
N GLN A 69 -9.30 -8.42 -5.73
CA GLN A 69 -10.67 -8.72 -6.15
C GLN A 69 -10.78 -9.11 -7.63
N ARG A 70 -9.98 -8.46 -8.49
CA ARG A 70 -9.94 -8.76 -9.93
C ARG A 70 -9.35 -10.13 -10.17
N TYR A 71 -8.22 -10.41 -9.52
CA TYR A 71 -7.53 -11.68 -9.57
C TYR A 71 -8.42 -12.84 -9.09
N GLU A 72 -9.10 -12.69 -7.95
CA GLU A 72 -10.00 -13.72 -7.42
C GLU A 72 -11.12 -14.09 -8.40
N LEU A 73 -11.74 -13.08 -9.04
CA LEU A 73 -12.80 -13.32 -10.01
C LEU A 73 -12.27 -13.97 -11.29
N ASP A 74 -11.16 -13.48 -11.83
CA ASP A 74 -10.55 -14.06 -13.04
C ASP A 74 -10.10 -15.51 -12.78
N MET A 75 -9.48 -15.79 -11.62
CA MET A 75 -9.09 -17.13 -11.22
C MET A 75 -10.28 -18.11 -11.16
N ILE A 76 -11.42 -17.68 -10.62
CA ILE A 76 -12.64 -18.52 -10.56
C ILE A 76 -13.21 -18.75 -11.97
N ILE A 77 -13.23 -17.71 -12.81
CA ILE A 77 -13.72 -17.81 -14.20
C ILE A 77 -12.86 -18.79 -15.00
N ASP A 78 -11.53 -18.69 -14.87
CA ASP A 78 -10.58 -19.54 -15.58
C ASP A 78 -10.61 -20.99 -15.08
N ALA A 79 -10.69 -21.20 -13.76
CA ALA A 79 -10.86 -22.54 -13.20
C ALA A 79 -12.13 -23.21 -13.72
N ASN A 80 -13.24 -22.46 -13.81
CA ASN A 80 -14.50 -22.96 -14.32
C ASN A 80 -14.51 -23.19 -15.82
N SER A 81 -13.87 -22.32 -16.61
CA SER A 81 -13.75 -22.53 -18.06
C SER A 81 -12.92 -23.78 -18.37
N ALA A 82 -11.83 -24.00 -17.63
CA ALA A 82 -11.04 -25.22 -17.69
C ALA A 82 -11.86 -26.45 -17.29
N CYS A 83 -12.64 -26.37 -16.21
CA CYS A 83 -13.51 -27.46 -15.78
C CYS A 83 -14.59 -27.81 -16.83
N VAL A 84 -15.22 -26.80 -17.43
CA VAL A 84 -16.19 -26.99 -18.51
C VAL A 84 -15.55 -27.68 -19.71
N ALA A 85 -14.36 -27.26 -20.14
CA ALA A 85 -13.64 -27.88 -21.27
C ALA A 85 -13.33 -29.36 -21.01
N VAL A 86 -12.93 -29.72 -19.78
CA VAL A 86 -12.68 -31.12 -19.39
C VAL A 86 -13.97 -31.93 -19.39
N LEU A 87 -15.07 -31.40 -18.84
CA LEU A 87 -16.34 -32.13 -18.82
C LEU A 87 -16.95 -32.26 -20.23
N GLU A 88 -16.74 -31.29 -21.12
CA GLU A 88 -17.15 -31.37 -22.53
C GLU A 88 -16.38 -32.43 -23.31
N SER A 89 -15.07 -32.56 -23.06
CA SER A 89 -14.26 -33.60 -23.69
C SER A 89 -14.73 -34.99 -23.26
N ILE A 90 -14.95 -35.19 -21.96
CA ILE A 90 -15.52 -36.41 -21.39
C ILE A 90 -16.89 -36.73 -22.03
N THR A 91 -17.78 -35.74 -22.10
CA THR A 91 -19.11 -35.89 -22.72
C THR A 91 -19.01 -36.31 -24.19
N THR A 92 -18.09 -35.70 -24.95
CA THR A 92 -17.87 -36.01 -26.36
C THR A 92 -17.34 -37.44 -26.55
N THR A 93 -16.46 -37.92 -25.66
CA THR A 93 -16.00 -39.31 -25.70
C THR A 93 -17.12 -40.31 -25.45
N PHE A 94 -18.05 -40.03 -24.53
CA PHE A 94 -19.22 -40.87 -24.30
C PHE A 94 -20.09 -41.00 -25.54
N TYR A 95 -20.44 -39.88 -26.18
CA TYR A 95 -21.25 -39.92 -27.41
C TYR A 95 -20.54 -40.64 -28.56
N ARG A 96 -19.21 -40.47 -28.71
CA ARG A 96 -18.43 -41.18 -29.73
C ARG A 96 -18.40 -42.70 -29.49
N ASN A 97 -18.23 -43.13 -28.24
CA ASN A 97 -18.20 -44.56 -27.89
C ASN A 97 -19.59 -45.22 -27.98
N SER A 98 -20.67 -44.46 -27.74
CA SER A 98 -22.04 -44.93 -27.97
C SER A 98 -22.37 -45.11 -29.47
N CYS A 99 -21.73 -44.37 -30.37
CA CYS A 99 -21.94 -44.46 -31.82
C CYS A 99 -21.04 -45.50 -32.53
N SER A 100 -20.07 -46.12 -31.85
CA SER A 100 -19.16 -47.12 -32.43
C SER A 100 -19.51 -48.57 -32.08
N ALA A 101 -20.61 -48.84 -31.34
CA ALA A 101 -21.14 -50.19 -31.20
C ALA A 101 -21.76 -50.63 -32.54
N PRO A 102 -21.20 -51.62 -33.26
CA PRO A 102 -21.74 -52.00 -34.56
C PRO A 102 -23.10 -52.68 -34.36
N SER A 103 -24.11 -52.05 -34.97
CA SER A 103 -25.44 -52.60 -35.19
C SER A 103 -25.37 -53.97 -35.86
N LYS A 104 -25.44 -55.03 -35.06
CA LYS A 104 -25.99 -56.32 -35.45
C LYS A 104 -27.03 -56.70 -34.40
N THR A 105 -28.29 -56.32 -34.62
CA THR A 105 -29.34 -57.25 -35.06
C THR A 105 -30.70 -56.57 -35.17
N ARG A 106 -31.44 -57.02 -36.18
CA ARG A 106 -32.82 -56.74 -36.60
C ARG A 106 -33.88 -56.57 -35.51
N ILE A 107 -34.88 -55.77 -35.89
CA ILE A 107 -36.30 -55.72 -35.51
C ILE A 107 -36.87 -57.10 -35.06
N CYS A 108 -37.53 -57.17 -33.90
CA CYS A 108 -38.94 -57.61 -33.71
C CYS A 108 -39.29 -57.91 -32.22
N HIS A 109 -40.49 -57.48 -31.84
CA HIS A 109 -41.43 -57.89 -30.78
C HIS A 109 -41.02 -58.98 -29.75
N GLU A 110 -41.21 -58.60 -28.47
CA GLU A 110 -42.00 -59.32 -27.46
C GLU A 110 -41.94 -60.86 -27.41
N GLN A 111 -41.12 -61.41 -26.50
CA GLN A 111 -41.53 -62.48 -25.58
C GLN A 111 -40.43 -62.79 -24.55
N GLN A 112 -40.92 -63.06 -23.34
CA GLN A 112 -40.23 -63.32 -22.09
C GLN A 112 -39.50 -64.68 -22.13
N VAL A 113 -38.18 -64.73 -21.88
CA VAL A 113 -37.49 -65.94 -21.40
C VAL A 113 -36.24 -65.57 -20.58
N ASP A 114 -36.14 -66.16 -19.38
CA ASP A 114 -34.98 -66.24 -18.49
C ASP A 114 -33.70 -66.68 -19.22
N CYS A 115 -32.54 -66.12 -18.84
CA CYS A 115 -31.45 -66.92 -18.27
C CYS A 115 -30.25 -66.07 -17.80
N SER A 116 -29.78 -66.45 -16.62
CA SER A 116 -28.58 -66.01 -15.92
C SER A 116 -27.29 -66.16 -16.73
N SER A 117 -26.28 -65.38 -16.34
CA SER A 117 -24.89 -65.35 -16.85
C SER A 117 -24.62 -64.40 -18.02
N ARG A 118 -24.55 -63.11 -17.72
CA ARG A 118 -23.56 -62.21 -18.34
C ARG A 118 -22.70 -61.59 -17.25
N HIS A 119 -21.51 -62.15 -17.07
CA HIS A 119 -20.47 -61.53 -16.27
C HIS A 119 -20.04 -60.22 -16.95
N SER A 120 -20.49 -59.12 -16.34
CA SER A 120 -19.78 -57.84 -16.15
C SER A 120 -18.74 -57.47 -17.21
N SER A 121 -19.19 -56.80 -18.27
CA SER A 121 -18.34 -55.94 -19.10
C SER A 121 -18.51 -54.48 -18.66
N ASN A 122 -18.29 -54.21 -17.37
CA ASN A 122 -18.26 -52.84 -16.81
C ASN A 122 -16.85 -52.21 -16.84
N ASP A 123 -15.81 -52.97 -17.23
CA ASP A 123 -14.42 -52.51 -17.18
C ASP A 123 -14.04 -51.52 -18.29
N ALA A 124 -14.82 -51.44 -19.38
CA ALA A 124 -14.54 -50.50 -20.48
C ALA A 124 -15.12 -49.09 -20.25
N ILE A 125 -16.04 -48.91 -19.30
CA ILE A 125 -16.68 -47.62 -19.02
C ILE A 125 -15.97 -46.90 -17.85
N ASN A 126 -15.33 -47.65 -16.95
CA ASN A 126 -14.59 -47.12 -15.80
C ASN A 126 -13.19 -46.56 -16.14
N ALA A 127 -12.70 -46.75 -17.37
CA ALA A 127 -11.34 -46.39 -17.76
C ALA A 127 -11.21 -44.97 -18.38
N ASN A 128 -12.24 -44.14 -18.36
CA ASN A 128 -12.23 -42.85 -19.08
C ASN A 128 -12.41 -41.60 -18.21
N VAL A 129 -12.47 -41.75 -16.89
CA VAL A 129 -12.32 -40.66 -15.93
C VAL A 129 -11.08 -40.96 -15.11
N ASP A 130 -9.92 -40.96 -15.75
CA ASP A 130 -8.67 -41.10 -15.03
C ASP A 130 -8.61 -39.99 -13.97
N ALA A 131 -8.21 -40.35 -12.75
CA ALA A 131 -7.93 -39.40 -11.68
C ALA A 131 -6.89 -38.32 -12.08
N ALA A 132 -6.20 -38.50 -13.22
CA ALA A 132 -5.32 -37.53 -13.85
C ALA A 132 -6.05 -36.48 -14.73
N THR A 133 -7.20 -36.79 -15.33
CA THR A 133 -8.01 -35.84 -16.12
C THR A 133 -8.79 -34.88 -15.21
N LEU A 134 -9.19 -35.33 -14.02
CA LEU A 134 -9.68 -34.46 -12.95
C LEU A 134 -8.49 -33.92 -12.13
N SER A 135 -7.69 -33.06 -12.75
CA SER A 135 -6.69 -32.23 -12.06
C SER A 135 -7.31 -31.49 -10.86
N ASN A 136 -6.49 -31.00 -9.92
CA ASN A 136 -6.96 -30.22 -8.77
C ASN A 136 -7.83 -29.01 -9.19
N LEU A 137 -7.60 -28.45 -10.39
CA LEU A 137 -8.31 -27.27 -10.89
C LEU A 137 -9.81 -27.51 -11.13
N PRO A 138 -10.25 -28.52 -11.92
CA PRO A 138 -11.68 -28.86 -12.05
C PRO A 138 -12.35 -29.24 -10.73
N LEU A 139 -11.65 -29.95 -9.83
CA LEU A 139 -12.17 -30.26 -8.50
C LEU A 139 -12.41 -29.00 -7.66
N ASN A 140 -11.48 -28.05 -7.71
CA ASN A 140 -11.62 -26.75 -7.05
C ASN A 140 -12.77 -25.93 -7.64
N ALA A 141 -12.98 -25.96 -8.96
CA ALA A 141 -14.09 -25.27 -9.61
C ALA A 141 -15.45 -25.85 -9.19
N ILE A 142 -15.57 -27.18 -9.11
CA ILE A 142 -16.77 -27.86 -8.60
C ILE A 142 -16.99 -27.51 -7.13
N SER A 143 -15.93 -27.49 -6.32
CA SER A 143 -16.01 -27.08 -4.92
C SER A 143 -16.43 -25.62 -4.75
N ALA A 144 -16.01 -24.72 -5.64
CA ALA A 144 -16.41 -23.32 -5.62
C ALA A 144 -17.92 -23.14 -5.90
N VAL A 145 -18.53 -23.99 -6.75
CA VAL A 145 -19.95 -23.90 -7.09
C VAL A 145 -20.86 -24.63 -6.10
N TYR A 146 -20.44 -25.81 -5.63
CA TYR A 146 -21.27 -26.70 -4.82
C TYR A 146 -20.94 -26.70 -3.32
N GLY A 147 -19.83 -26.06 -2.93
CA GLY A 147 -19.45 -25.88 -1.53
C GLY A 147 -19.34 -27.20 -0.79
N LYS A 148 -20.18 -27.39 0.23
CA LYS A 148 -20.18 -28.58 1.10
C LYS A 148 -20.59 -29.88 0.38
N HIS A 149 -21.38 -29.79 -0.69
CA HIS A 149 -21.88 -30.95 -1.44
C HIS A 149 -20.93 -31.38 -2.57
N SER A 150 -19.77 -30.74 -2.70
CA SER A 150 -18.82 -31.00 -3.78
C SER A 150 -18.27 -32.43 -3.72
N GLY A 151 -17.98 -32.95 -2.52
CA GLY A 151 -17.51 -34.32 -2.31
C GLY A 151 -18.52 -35.36 -2.80
N GLU A 152 -19.78 -35.24 -2.37
CA GLU A 152 -20.88 -36.12 -2.81
C GLU A 152 -21.08 -36.05 -4.33
N LEU A 153 -20.94 -34.85 -4.91
CA LEU A 153 -21.08 -34.67 -6.36
C LEU A 153 -19.92 -35.31 -7.13
N ILE A 154 -18.69 -35.24 -6.62
CA ILE A 154 -17.53 -35.90 -7.22
C ILE A 154 -17.71 -37.42 -7.16
N GLU A 155 -18.18 -37.96 -6.03
CA GLU A 155 -18.53 -39.38 -5.92
C GLU A 155 -19.63 -39.76 -6.91
N LEU A 156 -20.66 -38.92 -7.08
CA LEU A 156 -21.75 -39.16 -8.02
C LEU A 156 -21.29 -39.08 -9.48
N ILE A 157 -20.33 -38.19 -9.81
CA ILE A 157 -19.69 -38.14 -11.13
C ILE A 157 -18.90 -39.42 -11.40
N ASN A 158 -18.16 -39.92 -10.40
CA ASN A 158 -17.37 -41.15 -10.53
C ASN A 158 -18.27 -42.39 -10.63
N ASN A 159 -19.37 -42.45 -9.89
CA ASN A 159 -20.28 -43.60 -9.87
C ASN A 159 -21.20 -43.65 -11.10
N ASN A 160 -21.69 -42.49 -11.59
CA ASN A 160 -22.66 -42.40 -12.68
C ASN A 160 -22.34 -41.25 -13.65
N PRO A 161 -21.24 -41.34 -14.43
CA PRO A 161 -20.77 -40.21 -15.24
C PRO A 161 -21.75 -39.79 -16.34
N HIS A 162 -22.46 -40.75 -16.96
CA HIS A 162 -23.41 -40.47 -18.04
C HIS A 162 -24.57 -39.54 -17.62
N PHE A 163 -25.02 -39.63 -16.37
CA PHE A 163 -26.13 -38.81 -15.85
C PHE A 163 -25.63 -37.56 -15.13
N ALA A 164 -24.56 -37.69 -14.35
CA ALA A 164 -24.00 -36.63 -13.53
C ALA A 164 -23.36 -35.50 -14.36
N VAL A 165 -22.53 -35.86 -15.35
CA VAL A 165 -21.72 -34.91 -16.11
C VAL A 165 -22.57 -33.87 -16.85
N PRO A 166 -23.65 -34.22 -17.58
CA PRO A 166 -24.48 -33.23 -18.26
C PRO A 166 -25.17 -32.23 -17.32
N LEU A 167 -25.58 -32.69 -16.12
CA LEU A 167 -26.22 -31.83 -15.12
C LEU A 167 -25.24 -30.80 -14.56
N VAL A 168 -24.04 -31.26 -14.19
CA VAL A 168 -22.97 -30.40 -13.67
C VAL A 168 -22.50 -29.44 -14.75
N LEU A 169 -22.31 -29.92 -15.98
CA LEU A 169 -21.91 -29.10 -17.12
C LEU A 169 -22.90 -27.96 -17.38
N LYS A 170 -24.22 -28.24 -17.36
CA LYS A 170 -25.26 -27.21 -17.52
C LYS A 170 -25.15 -26.13 -16.43
N ARG A 171 -24.93 -26.54 -15.18
CA ARG A 171 -24.81 -25.63 -14.05
C ARG A 171 -23.52 -24.80 -14.08
N LEU A 172 -22.39 -25.40 -14.41
CA LEU A 172 -21.10 -24.71 -14.53
C LEU A 172 -21.11 -23.68 -15.68
N LYS A 173 -21.76 -24.00 -16.81
CA LYS A 173 -21.97 -23.04 -17.90
C LYS A 173 -22.84 -21.85 -17.48
N GLN A 174 -23.92 -22.12 -16.75
CA GLN A 174 -24.77 -21.06 -16.18
C GLN A 174 -23.96 -20.16 -15.23
N LYS A 175 -23.24 -20.76 -14.27
CA LYS A 175 -22.42 -20.02 -13.31
C LYS A 175 -21.30 -19.24 -13.98
N GLY A 176 -20.66 -19.81 -14.99
CA GLY A 176 -19.64 -19.12 -15.79
C GLY A 176 -20.18 -17.88 -16.50
N LYS A 177 -21.44 -17.90 -16.97
CA LYS A 177 -22.08 -16.71 -17.52
C LYS A 177 -22.33 -15.66 -16.43
N GLU A 178 -22.93 -16.05 -15.31
CA GLU A 178 -23.19 -15.15 -14.17
C GLU A 178 -21.90 -14.44 -13.69
N TRP A 179 -20.77 -15.14 -13.65
CA TRP A 179 -19.49 -14.54 -13.25
C TRP A 179 -18.89 -13.61 -14.31
N ARG A 180 -19.03 -13.91 -15.60
CA ARG A 180 -18.62 -12.98 -16.66
C ARG A 180 -19.45 -11.70 -16.65
N ASP A 181 -20.76 -11.83 -16.47
CA ASP A 181 -21.67 -10.67 -16.35
C ASP A 181 -21.29 -9.83 -15.11
N MET A 182 -20.96 -10.49 -13.97
CA MET A 182 -20.48 -9.81 -12.77
C MET A 182 -19.12 -9.11 -13.00
N ARG A 183 -18.20 -9.73 -13.74
CA ARG A 183 -16.90 -9.14 -14.10
C ARG A 183 -17.09 -7.86 -14.91
N GLU A 184 -17.98 -7.87 -15.90
CA GLU A 184 -18.31 -6.67 -16.70
C GLU A 184 -18.89 -5.56 -15.81
N MET A 185 -19.85 -5.90 -14.96
CA MET A 185 -20.45 -4.94 -14.01
C MET A 185 -19.39 -4.34 -13.07
N LYS A 186 -18.47 -5.17 -12.54
CA LYS A 186 -17.41 -4.69 -11.66
C LYS A 186 -16.33 -3.90 -12.39
N SER A 187 -16.03 -4.24 -13.65
CA SER A 187 -15.01 -3.56 -14.46
C SER A 187 -15.26 -2.05 -14.55
N TYR A 188 -16.52 -1.64 -14.70
CA TYR A 188 -16.90 -0.22 -14.69
C TYR A 188 -16.52 0.49 -13.38
N CYS A 189 -16.83 -0.12 -12.23
CA CYS A 189 -16.49 0.44 -10.93
C CYS A 189 -14.98 0.42 -10.68
N TRP A 190 -14.30 -0.66 -11.10
CA TRP A 190 -12.86 -0.81 -10.96
C TRP A 190 -12.10 0.27 -11.71
N GLU A 191 -12.47 0.55 -12.95
CA GLU A 191 -11.84 1.59 -13.76
C GLU A 191 -11.92 2.97 -13.09
N ARG A 192 -13.06 3.30 -12.47
CA ARG A 192 -13.23 4.55 -11.71
C ARG A 192 -12.30 4.64 -10.50
N VAL A 193 -12.12 3.54 -9.77
CA VAL A 193 -11.23 3.45 -8.62
C VAL A 193 -9.76 3.56 -9.06
N ILE A 194 -9.39 2.86 -10.14
CA ILE A 194 -8.06 2.93 -10.73
C ILE A 194 -7.72 4.36 -11.12
N ASN A 195 -8.56 5.00 -11.95
CA ASN A 195 -8.31 6.36 -12.44
C ASN A 195 -8.20 7.39 -11.31
N ARG A 196 -9.00 7.25 -10.24
CA ARG A 196 -8.93 8.15 -9.07
C ARG A 196 -7.64 7.99 -8.27
N ASN A 197 -7.16 6.75 -8.14
CA ASN A 197 -6.10 6.41 -7.18
C ASN A 197 -4.72 6.26 -7.81
N LEU A 198 -4.61 5.98 -9.12
CA LEU A 198 -3.35 5.70 -9.81
C LEU A 198 -2.30 6.79 -9.56
N HIS A 199 -2.59 8.03 -9.92
CA HIS A 199 -1.63 9.13 -9.77
C HIS A 199 -1.25 9.41 -8.31
N ARG A 200 -2.16 9.16 -7.37
CA ARG A 200 -1.90 9.40 -5.94
C ARG A 200 -1.07 8.29 -5.31
N ALA A 201 -1.27 7.05 -5.75
CA ALA A 201 -0.51 5.89 -5.30
C ALA A 201 0.95 5.92 -5.77
N LEU A 202 1.25 6.60 -6.89
CA LEU A 202 2.62 6.78 -7.37
C LEU A 202 3.47 7.65 -6.44
N ASP A 203 2.86 8.47 -5.60
CA ASP A 203 3.59 9.35 -4.68
C ASP A 203 3.56 8.82 -3.24
N GLN A 204 4.44 7.85 -2.98
CA GLN A 204 4.63 7.29 -1.64
C GLN A 204 5.15 8.31 -0.61
N ARG A 205 5.74 9.43 -1.07
CA ARG A 205 6.30 10.47 -0.19
C ARG A 205 5.27 11.54 0.17
N ALA A 206 4.28 11.78 -0.67
CA ALA A 206 3.25 12.79 -0.45
C ALA A 206 2.49 12.58 0.86
N PHE A 207 2.25 11.34 1.28
CA PHE A 207 1.61 11.07 2.57
C PHE A 207 2.44 11.66 3.74
N HIS A 208 3.72 11.29 3.80
CA HIS A 208 4.64 11.79 4.82
C HIS A 208 4.86 13.29 4.73
N PHE A 209 5.01 13.81 3.50
CA PHE A 209 5.16 15.24 3.25
C PHE A 209 3.95 16.03 3.75
N ARG A 210 2.72 15.64 3.39
CA ARG A 210 1.50 16.31 3.85
C ARG A 210 1.34 16.25 5.37
N GLN A 211 1.69 15.14 6.00
CA GLN A 211 1.60 15.01 7.45
C GLN A 211 2.67 15.86 8.16
N ASN A 212 3.89 15.89 7.61
CA ASN A 212 4.99 16.68 8.16
C ASN A 212 4.78 18.19 7.95
N ASP A 213 4.31 18.59 6.77
CA ASP A 213 4.02 19.99 6.44
C ASP A 213 2.93 20.56 7.35
N ARG A 214 1.88 19.78 7.64
CA ARG A 214 0.88 20.16 8.66
C ARG A 214 1.50 20.38 10.04
N LYS A 215 2.45 19.50 10.45
CA LYS A 215 3.16 19.63 11.73
C LYS A 215 4.06 20.87 11.76
N ILE A 216 4.82 21.10 10.69
CA ILE A 216 5.80 22.19 10.57
C ILE A 216 5.11 23.56 10.53
N LYS A 217 3.92 23.64 9.90
CA LYS A 217 3.13 24.88 9.85
C LYS A 217 2.50 25.30 11.18
N LEU A 218 2.49 24.45 12.20
CA LEU A 218 2.02 24.86 13.53
C LEU A 218 2.96 25.90 14.15
N SER A 219 2.38 26.94 14.75
CA SER A 219 3.10 28.03 15.41
C SER A 219 4.15 27.54 16.40
N ARG A 220 3.87 26.47 17.15
CA ARG A 220 4.83 25.84 18.07
C ARG A 220 6.08 25.31 17.37
N TYR A 221 5.95 24.69 16.19
CA TYR A 221 7.10 24.17 15.44
C TYR A 221 7.89 25.31 14.79
N LEU A 222 7.23 26.33 14.27
CA LEU A 222 7.87 27.54 13.75
C LEU A 222 8.64 28.28 14.86
N MET A 223 8.01 28.48 16.02
CA MET A 223 8.66 29.06 17.20
C MET A 223 9.84 28.21 17.67
N CYS A 224 9.68 26.88 17.74
CA CYS A 224 10.80 25.98 18.05
C CYS A 224 11.92 26.04 17.01
N HIS A 225 11.63 26.26 15.73
CA HIS A 225 12.66 26.39 14.70
C HIS A 225 13.40 27.73 14.82
N ILE A 226 12.66 28.84 15.02
CA ILE A 226 13.22 30.19 15.21
C ILE A 226 14.05 30.27 16.51
N LEU A 227 13.51 29.73 17.61
CA LEU A 227 14.15 29.72 18.93
C LEU A 227 15.18 28.58 19.07
N GLY A 228 15.06 27.52 18.28
CA GLY A 228 15.94 26.35 18.26
C GLY A 228 17.27 26.61 17.58
N SER A 229 17.28 27.42 16.52
CA SER A 229 18.52 27.95 15.94
C SER A 229 19.25 28.92 16.86
N SER A 230 18.57 29.45 17.89
CA SER A 230 19.17 30.26 18.97
C SER A 230 19.52 29.40 20.22
N ARG A 231 19.46 28.07 20.11
CA ARG A 231 19.59 27.14 21.23
C ARG A 231 20.75 26.17 21.05
N THR A 232 21.95 26.70 20.89
CA THR A 232 23.05 26.20 21.71
C THR A 232 22.86 26.74 23.13
N GLN A 233 22.29 25.88 23.99
CA GLN A 233 22.36 25.97 25.46
C GLN A 233 21.77 27.20 26.21
N ILE A 234 20.54 27.62 25.94
CA ILE A 234 19.81 28.45 26.94
C ILE A 234 18.55 27.72 27.40
N GLY A 235 18.69 27.08 28.57
CA GLY A 235 17.66 26.30 29.24
C GLY A 235 16.42 27.15 29.58
N LEU A 236 15.26 26.48 29.55
CA LEU A 236 13.95 27.01 29.93
C LEU A 236 13.89 27.65 31.33
N SER A 237 14.91 27.43 32.17
CA SER A 237 15.10 28.07 33.47
C SER A 237 15.32 29.60 33.38
N SER A 238 15.80 30.11 32.25
CA SER A 238 16.11 31.54 32.11
C SER A 238 14.85 32.41 31.89
N LEU A 239 13.80 31.87 31.27
CA LEU A 239 12.55 32.60 31.02
C LEU A 239 11.68 32.72 32.29
N GLN A 240 11.72 31.73 33.19
CA GLN A 240 11.03 31.83 34.49
C GLN A 240 11.63 32.92 35.40
N ARG A 241 12.90 33.28 35.20
CA ARG A 241 13.56 34.34 35.98
C ARG A 241 13.20 35.74 35.50
N VAL A 242 12.87 35.91 34.22
CA VAL A 242 12.46 37.22 33.65
C VAL A 242 11.02 37.54 34.01
N VAL A 243 10.12 36.54 34.02
CA VAL A 243 8.71 36.75 34.38
C VAL A 243 8.53 37.04 35.88
N ARG A 244 9.36 36.45 36.76
CA ARG A 244 9.29 36.70 38.21
C ARG A 244 9.83 38.05 38.68
N GLN A 245 10.54 38.80 37.83
CA GLN A 245 11.04 40.14 38.19
C GLN A 245 10.04 41.27 37.94
N HIS A 246 8.84 40.97 37.41
CA HIS A 246 7.84 41.98 37.04
C HIS A 246 6.72 42.22 38.07
N GLU A 247 6.76 41.58 39.25
CA GLU A 247 5.66 41.68 40.23
C GLU A 247 5.99 42.42 41.55
N THR A 248 7.15 43.03 41.70
CA THR A 248 7.45 43.82 42.92
C THR A 248 7.94 45.21 42.56
N ILE A 249 6.98 46.12 42.37
CA ILE A 249 7.21 47.56 42.45
C ILE A 249 7.13 47.93 43.93
N THR A 250 8.24 48.42 44.49
CA THR A 250 8.23 49.29 45.67
C THR A 250 8.92 50.60 45.29
N PRO A 251 8.32 51.76 45.56
CA PRO A 251 8.90 53.06 45.27
C PRO A 251 9.85 53.42 46.41
N LEU A 252 11.07 53.87 46.10
CA LEU A 252 11.88 54.77 46.93
C LEU A 252 13.22 55.02 46.21
N ASP A 253 13.37 56.26 45.78
CA ASP A 253 14.59 57.07 45.74
C ASP A 253 15.86 56.41 45.18
N ASP A 254 16.04 56.55 43.86
CA ASP A 254 17.28 57.04 43.26
C ASP A 254 17.04 57.33 41.75
N GLU A 255 16.99 58.61 41.44
CA GLU A 255 16.93 59.21 40.10
C GLU A 255 18.28 59.00 39.38
N ALA A 256 18.41 57.87 38.67
CA ALA A 256 19.22 57.65 37.46
C ALA A 256 19.41 56.12 37.25
N ASP A 257 19.40 55.67 36.00
CA ASP A 257 19.81 54.32 35.54
C ASP A 257 18.83 53.15 35.55
N ILE A 258 17.53 53.33 35.79
CA ILE A 258 16.53 52.27 35.56
C ILE A 258 15.61 52.60 34.38
N CYS A 259 16.12 52.49 33.15
CA CYS A 259 15.39 52.08 31.93
C CYS A 259 16.19 52.44 30.68
N ARG A 260 17.10 51.56 30.24
CA ARG A 260 17.59 51.48 28.84
C ARG A 260 18.36 50.17 28.68
N LYS A 261 17.63 49.05 28.57
CA LYS A 261 18.19 47.82 28.00
C LYS A 261 18.05 47.94 26.49
N ASP A 262 18.93 48.74 25.92
CA ASP A 262 18.95 49.03 24.51
C ASP A 262 19.35 47.79 23.72
N MET A 263 18.45 47.32 22.84
CA MET A 263 18.79 46.37 21.79
C MET A 263 19.57 47.14 20.72
N PHE A 264 20.88 46.92 20.62
CA PHE A 264 21.72 47.59 19.63
C PHE A 264 22.22 46.62 18.57
N LEU A 265 22.22 47.05 17.30
CA LEU A 265 22.83 46.32 16.19
C LEU A 265 23.84 47.20 15.46
N GLN A 266 25.14 46.89 15.60
CA GLN A 266 26.22 47.59 14.90
C GLN A 266 26.35 47.06 13.45
N LEU A 267 25.61 47.65 12.50
CA LEU A 267 25.80 47.38 11.07
C LEU A 267 26.60 48.51 10.41
N GLY A 268 27.79 48.18 9.89
CA GLY A 268 28.46 48.81 8.73
C GLY A 268 28.41 50.34 8.55
N ARG A 269 28.67 50.82 7.32
CA ARG A 269 28.69 52.26 6.98
C ARG A 269 27.32 52.89 7.22
N ARG A 270 27.25 53.88 8.12
CA ARG A 270 26.01 54.58 8.54
C ARG A 270 25.23 55.23 7.40
N SER A 271 25.88 55.56 6.29
CA SER A 271 25.22 56.14 5.11
C SER A 271 24.22 55.20 4.45
N LEU A 272 24.41 53.88 4.54
CA LEU A 272 23.52 52.89 3.94
C LEU A 272 22.15 52.86 4.62
N HIS A 273 22.10 53.13 5.94
CA HIS A 273 20.86 53.12 6.72
C HIS A 273 19.93 54.26 6.32
N ARG A 274 20.49 55.44 6.02
CA ARG A 274 19.73 56.58 5.51
C ARG A 274 19.16 56.31 4.12
N THR A 275 19.95 55.72 3.23
CA THR A 275 19.48 55.32 1.89
C THR A 275 18.40 54.24 1.98
N LEU A 276 18.56 53.26 2.87
CA LEU A 276 17.58 52.20 3.11
C LEU A 276 16.25 52.77 3.62
N PHE A 277 16.31 53.72 4.56
CA PHE A 277 15.11 54.40 5.06
C PHE A 277 14.35 55.12 3.94
N HIS A 278 15.03 55.93 3.12
CA HIS A 278 14.39 56.62 2.00
C HIS A 278 13.83 55.66 0.94
N LEU A 279 14.52 54.54 0.67
CA LEU A 279 14.03 53.51 -0.25
C LEU A 279 12.73 52.87 0.26
N ILE A 280 12.69 52.54 1.55
CA ILE A 280 11.53 51.91 2.19
C ILE A 280 10.37 52.91 2.29
N LEU A 281 10.65 54.16 2.63
CA LEU A 281 9.63 55.22 2.66
C LEU A 281 9.00 55.41 1.27
N ASN A 282 9.82 55.51 0.22
CA ASN A 282 9.34 55.68 -1.15
C ASN A 282 8.56 54.44 -1.63
N ALA A 283 9.02 53.23 -1.28
CA ALA A 283 8.29 51.99 -1.57
C ALA A 283 6.93 51.92 -0.84
N VAL A 284 6.85 52.39 0.40
CA VAL A 284 5.61 52.46 1.18
C VAL A 284 4.67 53.53 0.64
N GLU A 285 5.18 54.68 0.22
CA GLU A 285 4.39 55.74 -0.42
C GLU A 285 3.75 55.25 -1.72
N GLN A 286 4.52 54.55 -2.58
CA GLN A 286 4.06 53.97 -3.84
C GLN A 286 3.17 52.72 -3.68
N SER A 287 3.08 52.16 -2.46
CA SER A 287 2.25 50.98 -2.19
C SER A 287 0.75 51.34 -2.07
N CYS A 288 -0.10 50.38 -2.41
CA CYS A 288 -1.55 50.47 -2.21
C CYS A 288 -2.00 50.22 -0.76
N LEU A 289 -1.08 50.33 0.23
CA LEU A 289 -1.39 50.11 1.65
C LEU A 289 -2.37 51.15 2.19
N SER A 290 -3.12 50.76 3.23
CA SER A 290 -4.01 51.69 3.92
C SER A 290 -3.21 52.79 4.63
N GLN A 291 -3.80 53.97 4.81
CA GLN A 291 -3.12 55.09 5.46
C GLN A 291 -2.71 54.78 6.92
N HIS A 292 -3.46 53.90 7.58
CA HIS A 292 -3.16 53.40 8.91
C HIS A 292 -1.91 52.50 8.91
N ASP A 293 -1.80 51.57 7.95
CA ASP A 293 -0.64 50.68 7.85
C ASP A 293 0.63 51.45 7.48
N LYS A 294 0.51 52.48 6.64
CA LYS A 294 1.62 53.39 6.32
C LYS A 294 2.12 54.11 7.57
N GLN A 295 1.23 54.56 8.45
CA GLN A 295 1.60 55.18 9.74
C GLN A 295 2.29 54.21 10.68
N LEU A 296 1.79 52.98 10.82
CA LEU A 296 2.42 51.96 11.67
C LEU A 296 3.85 51.64 11.23
N ILE A 297 4.11 51.61 9.93
CA ILE A 297 5.46 51.40 9.41
C ILE A 297 6.37 52.58 9.77
N VAL A 298 5.89 53.81 9.60
CA VAL A 298 6.65 55.02 9.99
C VAL A 298 6.96 55.02 11.49
N ASP A 299 5.97 54.71 12.32
CA ASP A 299 6.14 54.64 13.79
C ASP A 299 7.14 53.55 14.17
N TYR A 300 7.06 52.37 13.56
CA TYR A 300 8.02 51.30 13.79
C TYR A 300 9.46 51.73 13.43
N TRP A 301 9.63 52.45 12.31
CA TRP A 301 10.94 52.96 11.93
C TRP A 301 11.47 54.03 12.89
N GLN A 302 10.62 54.95 13.36
CA GLN A 302 11.02 56.03 14.28
C GLN A 302 11.31 55.53 15.69
N TYR A 303 10.44 54.70 16.25
CA TYR A 303 10.52 54.32 17.66
C TYR A 303 11.43 53.11 17.88
N PHE A 304 11.43 52.14 16.95
CA PHE A 304 12.22 50.93 17.11
C PHE A 304 13.49 50.97 16.26
N PHE A 305 13.39 51.11 14.94
CA PHE A 305 14.52 50.89 14.04
C PHE A 305 15.61 51.98 14.15
N PHE A 306 15.21 53.24 14.31
CA PHE A 306 16.11 54.39 14.51
C PHE A 306 17.02 54.20 15.73
N HIS A 307 16.43 53.79 16.85
CA HIS A 307 17.15 53.53 18.10
C HIS A 307 17.99 52.24 18.02
N PHE A 308 17.44 51.19 17.39
CA PHE A 308 18.10 49.90 17.24
C PHE A 308 19.42 49.97 16.43
N VAL A 309 19.50 50.85 15.43
CA VAL A 309 20.69 51.00 14.54
C VAL A 309 21.58 52.19 14.92
N HIS A 310 21.24 52.93 15.99
CA HIS A 310 22.03 54.04 16.52
C HIS A 310 22.32 55.15 15.48
N LEU A 311 21.29 55.52 14.71
CA LEU A 311 21.32 56.73 13.90
C LEU A 311 21.33 57.94 14.86
N SER A 312 22.51 58.45 15.21
CA SER A 312 22.60 59.63 16.08
C SER A 312 21.82 60.81 15.49
N ASN A 313 21.05 61.51 16.32
CA ASN A 313 20.65 62.90 16.05
C ASN A 313 21.92 63.77 16.13
N ASP A 314 22.80 63.66 15.14
CA ASP A 314 23.86 64.62 14.97
C ASP A 314 23.20 65.92 14.51
N ASN A 315 22.94 66.77 15.51
CA ASN A 315 22.67 68.19 15.38
C ASN A 315 23.83 68.86 14.63
N HIS A 316 23.86 68.72 13.31
CA HIS A 316 24.52 69.67 12.44
C HIS A 316 23.44 70.44 11.69
N LYS A 317 23.25 71.68 12.17
CA LYS A 317 22.70 72.82 11.44
C LYS A 317 22.94 72.66 9.93
N MET A 318 21.88 72.60 9.15
CA MET A 318 21.89 73.01 7.76
C MET A 318 20.65 73.87 7.56
N GLU A 319 20.91 75.17 7.44
CA GLU A 319 19.96 76.21 7.05
C GLU A 319 19.26 75.90 5.73
N PRO A 320 18.10 76.53 5.47
CA PRO A 320 17.44 76.45 4.18
C PRO A 320 18.23 77.25 3.14
N THR A 321 18.50 76.62 1.99
CA THR A 321 18.70 77.32 0.72
C THR A 321 17.80 76.72 -0.32
#